data_AF-A0A9X6U5E9-F1
#
_entry.id   AF-A0A9X6U5E9-F1
#
_cell.length_a   1.000
_cell.length_b   1.000
_cell.length_c   1.000
_cell.angle_alpha   90.00
_cell.angle_beta   90.00
_cell.angle_gamma   90.00
#
_symmetry.space_group_name_H-M   'P 1'
#
loop_
_entity.id
_entity.type
_entity.pdbx_description
1 polymer ?
#
loop_
_entity_poly.entity_id
_entity_poly.type
_entity_poly.pdbx_seq_one_letter_code
_entity_poly.pdbx_strand_id
1 'polypeptide(L)' 'MKLTKQEQAVIISTFISMLGTDLVNERIDKQKLESVLPIFNEMEDNTTPKQKREAMISLLGKAVDEFLEK' A
#
# COMPACT_ATOMS: atom_id res chain seq x y z
N MET A 1 -1.01 8.54 12.46
CA MET A 1 -0.79 9.09 11.09
C MET A 1 -2.02 8.92 10.19
N LYS A 2 -2.42 9.94 9.41
CA LYS A 2 -3.39 9.81 8.31
C LYS A 2 -2.67 9.56 6.97
N LEU A 3 -3.02 8.48 6.29
CA LEU A 3 -2.45 8.08 5.00
C LEU A 3 -3.34 8.48 3.82
N THR A 4 -2.70 8.83 2.71
CA THR A 4 -3.35 8.97 1.40
C THR A 4 -3.63 7.60 0.77
N LYS A 5 -4.50 7.56 -0.24
CA LYS A 5 -4.79 6.32 -0.98
C LYS A 5 -3.56 5.73 -1.67
N GLN A 6 -2.68 6.58 -2.21
CA GLN A 6 -1.43 6.13 -2.83
C GLN A 6 -0.47 5.51 -1.79
N GLU A 7 -0.33 6.12 -0.62
CA GLU A 7 0.48 5.54 0.46
C GLU A 7 -0.12 4.22 0.97
N GLN A 8 -1.45 4.12 1.08
CA GLN A 8 -2.12 2.86 1.41
C GLN A 8 -1.87 1.79 0.34
N ALA A 9 -1.91 2.14 -0.95
CA ALA A 9 -1.61 1.22 -2.05
C ALA A 9 -0.17 0.70 -1.98
N VAL A 10 0.79 1.57 -1.66
CA VAL A 10 2.18 1.21 -1.43
C VAL A 10 2.28 0.18 -0.29
N ILE A 11 1.61 0.41 0.85
CA ILE A 11 1.60 -0.55 1.97
C ILE A 11 1.07 -1.91 1.53
N ILE A 12 -0.10 -1.93 0.90
CA ILE A 12 -0.79 -3.16 0.51
C ILE A 12 0.08 -3.97 -0.48
N SER A 13 0.57 -3.34 -1.54
CA SER A 13 1.43 -4.00 -2.53
C SER A 13 2.73 -4.51 -1.94
N THR A 14 3.34 -3.75 -1.03
CA THR A 14 4.58 -4.16 -0.35
C THR A 14 4.35 -5.40 0.52
N PHE A 15 3.28 -5.43 1.33
CA PHE A 15 2.98 -6.59 2.17
C PHE A 15 2.59 -7.83 1.36
N ILE A 16 1.82 -7.68 0.28
CA ILE A 16 1.50 -8.80 -0.62
C ILE A 16 2.78 -9.38 -1.23
N SER A 17 3.70 -8.52 -1.67
CA SER A 17 4.99 -8.94 -2.23
C SER A 17 5.87 -9.67 -1.20
N MET A 18 5.93 -9.17 0.04
CA MET A 18 6.75 -9.76 1.11
C MET A 18 6.17 -11.07 1.68
N LEU A 19 4.85 -11.14 1.86
CA LEU A 19 4.18 -12.29 2.49
C LEU A 19 3.82 -13.38 1.48
N GLY A 20 3.76 -13.03 0.20
CA GLY A 20 3.29 -13.91 -0.87
C GLY A 20 1.77 -13.99 -0.94
N THR A 21 1.26 -14.25 -2.15
CA THR A 21 -0.18 -14.29 -2.43
C THR A 21 -0.91 -15.42 -1.70
N ASP A 22 -0.25 -16.56 -1.49
CA ASP A 22 -0.88 -17.74 -0.87
C ASP A 22 -1.21 -17.47 0.60
N LEU A 23 -0.24 -16.95 1.36
CA LEU A 23 -0.43 -16.60 2.78
C LEU A 23 -1.45 -15.48 2.94
N VAL A 24 -1.43 -14.49 2.05
CA VAL A 24 -2.40 -13.38 2.07
C VAL A 24 -3.82 -13.88 1.77
N ASN A 25 -4.00 -14.76 0.78
CA ASN A 25 -5.31 -15.34 0.45
C ASN A 25 -5.87 -16.27 1.54
N GLU A 26 -5.01 -16.90 2.35
CA GLU A 26 -5.42 -17.73 3.48
C GLU A 26 -5.90 -16.89 4.67
N ARG A 27 -5.26 -15.72 4.90
CA ARG A 27 -5.41 -14.94 6.15
C ARG A 27 -6.27 -13.69 6.01
N ILE A 28 -6.45 -13.18 4.80
CA ILE A 28 -7.26 -12.02 4.49
C ILE A 28 -8.47 -12.45 3.66
N ASP A 29 -9.63 -11.86 3.95
CA ASP A 29 -10.86 -12.10 3.20
C ASP A 29 -10.64 -11.87 1.70
N LYS A 30 -10.86 -12.93 0.92
CA LYS A 30 -10.63 -12.93 -0.52
C LYS A 30 -11.51 -11.92 -1.26
N GLN A 31 -12.77 -11.74 -0.86
CA GLN A 31 -13.66 -10.76 -1.48
C GLN A 31 -13.16 -9.33 -1.23
N LYS A 32 -12.58 -9.07 -0.05
CA LYS A 32 -11.94 -7.77 0.22
C LYS A 32 -10.73 -7.56 -0.67
N LEU A 33 -9.85 -8.55 -0.83
CA LEU A 33 -8.69 -8.44 -1.73
C LEU A 33 -9.12 -8.20 -3.18
N GLU A 34 -10.11 -8.96 -3.66
CA GLU A 34 -10.68 -8.81 -5.00
C GLU A 34 -11.30 -7.42 -5.21
N SER A 35 -11.96 -6.86 -4.18
CA SER A 35 -12.54 -5.50 -4.26
C SER A 35 -11.50 -4.39 -4.33
N VAL A 36 -10.27 -4.64 -3.87
CA VAL A 36 -9.17 -3.66 -3.91
C VAL A 36 -8.45 -3.65 -5.25
N LEU A 37 -8.46 -4.76 -5.99
CA LEU A 37 -7.76 -4.89 -7.28
C LEU A 37 -8.13 -3.79 -8.29
N PRO A 38 -9.41 -3.47 -8.56
CA PRO A 38 -9.75 -2.41 -9.52
C PRO A 38 -9.20 -1.05 -9.12
N ILE A 39 -9.30 -0.71 -7.83
CA ILE A 39 -8.81 0.55 -7.27
C ILE A 39 -7.28 0.62 -7.39
N PHE A 40 -6.60 -0.49 -7.12
CA PHE A 40 -5.15 -0.59 -7.24
C PHE A 40 -4.69 -0.41 -8.69
N ASN A 41 -5.34 -1.09 -9.63
CA ASN A 41 -5.02 -0.99 -11.06
C ASN A 41 -5.23 0.44 -11.57
N GLU A 42 -6.38 1.05 -11.26
CA GLU A 42 -6.65 2.45 -11.62
C GLU A 42 -5.60 3.41 -11.04
N MET A 43 -5.14 3.16 -9.81
CA MET A 43 -4.07 3.96 -9.22
C MET A 43 -2.72 3.75 -9.91
N GLU A 44 -2.33 2.53 -10.25
CA GLU A 44 -1.07 2.27 -10.99
C GLU A 44 -1.12 2.89 -12.39
N ASP A 45 -2.25 2.77 -13.10
CA ASP A 45 -2.43 3.33 -14.45
C ASP A 45 -2.32 4.87 -14.46
N ASN A 46 -2.79 5.52 -13.40
CA ASN A 46 -2.81 6.99 -13.28
C ASN A 46 -1.61 7.59 -12.53
N THR A 47 -0.71 6.77 -11.98
CA THR A 47 0.41 7.24 -11.16
C THR A 47 1.73 7.11 -11.91
N THR A 48 2.43 8.23 -12.11
CA THR A 48 3.77 8.20 -12.71
C THR A 48 4.80 7.57 -11.76
N PRO A 49 5.91 6.99 -12.28
CA PRO A 49 6.98 6.46 -11.43
C PRO A 49 7.55 7.47 -10.43
N LYS A 50 7.58 8.76 -10.78
CA LYS A 50 8.01 9.84 -9.89
C LYS A 50 7.05 10.02 -8.72
N GLN A 51 5.75 10.11 -8.98
CA GLN A 51 4.73 10.27 -7.93
C GLN A 51 4.71 9.06 -7.00
N LYS A 52 4.84 7.84 -7.54
CA LYS A 52 4.95 6.62 -6.72
C LYS A 52 6.15 6.69 -5.76
N ARG A 53 7.31 7.16 -6.25
CA ARG A 53 8.51 7.34 -5.43
C ARG A 53 8.29 8.38 -4.33
N GLU A 54 7.67 9.51 -4.64
CA GLU A 54 7.36 10.56 -3.67
C GLU A 54 6.39 10.05 -2.60
N ALA A 55 5.37 9.27 -2.98
CA ALA A 55 4.45 8.61 -2.05
C ALA A 55 5.17 7.60 -1.14
N MET A 56 6.10 6.81 -1.67
CA MET A 56 6.93 5.90 -0.86
C MET A 56 7.79 6.64 0.16
N ILE A 57 8.45 7.73 -0.25
CA ILE A 57 9.28 8.56 0.65
C ILE A 57 8.42 9.22 1.72
N SER A 58 7.26 9.79 1.35
CA SER A 58 6.35 10.42 2.29
C SER A 58 5.79 9.43 3.30
N LEU A 59 5.36 8.25 2.83
CA LEU A 59 4.89 7.16 3.70
C LEU A 59 5.97 6.77 4.72
N LEU A 60 7.21 6.57 4.27
CA LEU A 60 8.31 6.17 5.14
C LEU A 60 8.59 7.23 6.20
N GLY A 61 8.65 8.51 5.81
CA GLY A 61 8.88 9.62 6.74
C GLY A 61 7.83 9.65 7.83
N LYS A 62 6.55 9.63 7.46
CA LYS A 62 5.46 9.65 8.45
C LYS A 62 5.42 8.39 9.32
N ALA A 63 5.78 7.22 8.78
CA ALA A 63 5.87 5.98 9.55
C ALA A 63 6.99 6.04 10.59
N VAL A 64 8.14 6.65 10.25
CA VAL A 64 9.24 6.90 11.18
C VAL A 64 8.83 7.91 12.25
N ASP A 65 8.20 9.02 11.87
CA ASP A 65 7.71 10.04 12.81
C ASP A 65 6.76 9.40 13.84
N GLU A 66 5.73 8.67 13.37
CA GLU A 66 4.77 7.99 14.24
C GLU A 66 5.44 6.94 15.14
N PHE A 67 6.41 6.19 14.62
CA PHE A 67 7.11 5.17 15.40
C PHE A 67 7.98 5.76 16.51
N LEU A 68 8.48 6.99 16.33
CA LEU A 68 9.30 7.70 17.29
C LEU A 68 8.48 8.55 18.28
N GLU A 69 7.20 8.80 18.01
CA GLU A 69 6.29 9.43 18.97
C GLU A 69 6.13 8.53 20.22
N LYS A 70 6.24 9.13 21.41
CA LYS A 70 6.14 8.45 22.71
C LYS A 70 4.71 8.35 23.21
#